data_AF-A0A374VT03-F1
#
_entry.id   AF-A0A374VT03-F1
#
_cell.length_a   1.000
_cell.length_b   1.000
_cell.length_c   1.000
_cell.angle_alpha   90.00
_cell.angle_beta   90.00
_cell.angle_gamma   90.00
#
_symmetry.space_group_name_H-M   'P 1'
#
loop_
_entity.id
_entity.type
_entity.pdbx_description
1 polymer ?
#
loop_
_entity_poly.entity_id
_entity_poly.type
_entity_poly.pdbx_seq_one_letter_code
_entity_poly.pdbx_strand_id
1 'polypeptide(L)'
;MPFCSRAIPPFKTMEEFFMPIYEKKDEKLRVRKTPAAKRTTYTYPIYDGSTITLIPGKDGITEEFIVLLHHLDDAEVRNNLKNGRPELTAEEKQAVKEWENAHPGEKAPKNWNLSIDYVMSDDEHDSEKAAIENIPDGSEVSPEVEMLRAAVETMSERQKQVYELHYLRGFNVKETAAILGMSSPTVTAHKKRIVEIIKKFFEGANFSG
;
A
#
# COMPACT_ATOMS: atom_id res chain seq x y z
N MET A 1 20.01 11.90 -66.21
CA MET A 1 18.83 12.13 -65.35
C MET A 1 18.79 11.01 -64.31
N PRO A 2 18.97 11.28 -63.01
CA PRO A 2 18.91 10.24 -62.00
C PRO A 2 17.48 10.16 -61.43
N PHE A 3 16.78 9.05 -61.65
CA PHE A 3 15.56 8.75 -60.91
C PHE A 3 15.97 8.15 -59.56
N CYS A 4 15.61 8.90 -58.53
CA CYS A 4 15.88 8.68 -57.11
C CYS A 4 15.41 7.30 -56.66
N SER A 5 16.36 6.47 -56.22
CA SER A 5 16.13 5.27 -55.42
C SER A 5 15.49 5.67 -54.09
N ARG A 6 14.16 5.66 -54.03
CA ARG A 6 13.42 5.82 -52.78
C ARG A 6 13.62 4.53 -51.98
N ALA A 7 14.58 4.56 -51.06
CA ALA A 7 14.80 3.48 -50.10
C ALA A 7 13.47 3.18 -49.41
N ILE A 8 12.99 1.95 -49.57
CA ILE A 8 11.93 1.39 -48.73
C ILE A 8 12.54 1.39 -47.31
N PRO A 9 11.95 2.08 -46.32
CA PRO A 9 12.48 2.05 -44.97
C PRO A 9 12.52 0.59 -44.50
N PRO A 10 13.57 0.17 -43.76
CA PRO A 10 13.65 -1.20 -43.27
C PRO A 10 12.36 -1.49 -42.50
N PHE A 11 11.71 -2.60 -42.83
CA PHE A 11 10.57 -3.11 -42.08
C PHE A 11 10.98 -3.13 -40.60
N LYS A 12 10.47 -2.20 -39.80
CA LYS A 12 10.68 -2.18 -38.36
C LYS A 12 10.23 -3.54 -37.83
N THR A 13 11.14 -4.27 -37.19
CA THR A 13 10.83 -5.59 -36.65
C THR A 13 9.77 -5.44 -35.55
N MET A 14 8.92 -6.46 -35.37
CA MET A 14 7.91 -6.51 -34.30
C MET A 14 8.51 -6.16 -32.94
N GLU A 15 9.75 -6.56 -32.69
CA GLU A 15 10.47 -6.27 -31.44
C GLU A 15 10.72 -4.78 -31.23
N GLU A 16 11.06 -3.99 -32.24
CA GLU A 16 11.26 -2.54 -32.10
C GLU A 16 9.95 -1.76 -31.92
N PHE A 17 8.84 -2.29 -32.45
CA PHE A 17 7.51 -1.73 -32.18
C PHE A 17 7.04 -2.05 -30.75
N PHE A 18 7.45 -3.21 -30.21
CA PHE A 18 7.03 -3.73 -28.91
C PHE A 18 7.97 -3.44 -27.73
N MET A 19 9.24 -3.08 -27.94
CA MET A 19 10.19 -2.86 -26.84
C MET A 19 9.81 -1.71 -25.88
N PRO A 20 9.18 -0.60 -26.31
CA PRO A 20 8.65 0.41 -25.39
C PRO A 20 7.39 -0.04 -24.63
N ILE A 21 6.78 -1.18 -25.01
CA ILE A 21 5.50 -1.69 -24.47
C ILE A 21 5.71 -2.47 -23.16
N TYR A 22 6.95 -2.89 -22.84
CA TYR A 22 7.23 -3.78 -21.70
C TYR A 22 7.71 -3.08 -20.41
N GLU A 23 7.75 -1.75 -20.38
CA GLU A 23 7.90 -1.00 -19.14
C GLU A 23 6.52 -0.45 -18.78
N LYS A 24 5.65 -1.33 -18.27
CA LYS A 24 4.35 -0.94 -17.68
C LYS A 24 4.66 0.12 -16.63
N LYS A 25 4.26 1.38 -16.89
CA LYS A 25 4.00 2.33 -15.81
C LYS A 25 3.09 1.65 -14.79
N ASP A 26 3.14 2.10 -13.54
CA ASP A 26 2.18 1.73 -12.48
C ASP A 26 0.76 2.17 -12.89
N GLU A 27 0.19 1.48 -13.87
CA GLU A 27 -1.14 1.72 -14.37
C GLU A 27 -2.11 1.17 -13.34
N LYS A 28 -2.94 2.08 -12.86
CA LYS A 28 -4.07 1.83 -11.98
C LYS A 28 -4.80 0.55 -12.41
N LEU A 29 -5.03 -0.38 -11.48
CA LEU A 29 -5.67 -1.67 -11.73
C LEU A 29 -6.96 -1.48 -12.55
N ARG A 30 -7.02 -2.09 -13.74
CA ARG A 30 -8.24 -2.06 -14.56
C ARG A 30 -9.28 -3.00 -13.95
N VAL A 31 -10.40 -2.43 -13.52
CA VAL A 31 -11.53 -3.17 -12.90
C VAL A 31 -12.74 -3.26 -13.84
N ARG A 32 -12.74 -2.50 -14.94
CA ARG A 32 -13.84 -2.44 -15.91
C ARG A 32 -13.38 -2.77 -17.31
N LYS A 33 -14.20 -3.53 -18.02
CA LYS A 33 -13.98 -3.89 -19.42
C LYS A 33 -14.21 -2.71 -20.35
N THR A 34 -13.53 -2.72 -21.49
CA THR A 34 -13.83 -1.79 -22.58
C THR A 34 -15.25 -2.06 -23.12
N PRO A 35 -16.13 -1.05 -23.19
CA PRO A 35 -17.47 -1.20 -23.75
C PRO A 35 -17.45 -1.72 -25.19
N ALA A 36 -18.42 -2.56 -25.57
CA ALA A 36 -18.48 -3.19 -26.89
C ALA A 36 -18.42 -2.17 -28.06
N ALA A 37 -19.06 -1.01 -27.91
CA ALA A 37 -19.06 0.07 -28.90
C ALA A 37 -17.66 0.65 -29.20
N LYS A 38 -16.69 0.45 -28.30
CA LYS A 38 -15.30 0.95 -28.42
C LYS A 38 -14.29 -0.15 -28.77
N ARG A 39 -14.75 -1.35 -29.14
CA ARG A 39 -13.87 -2.52 -29.44
C ARG A 39 -13.41 -2.61 -30.89
N THR A 40 -13.83 -1.69 -31.74
CA THR A 40 -13.44 -1.62 -33.16
C THR A 40 -12.01 -1.13 -33.35
N THR A 41 -11.49 -0.37 -32.39
CA THR A 41 -10.11 0.12 -32.33
C THR A 41 -9.51 -0.24 -30.97
N TYR A 42 -8.19 -0.14 -30.86
CA TYR A 42 -7.51 -0.32 -29.58
C TYR A 42 -6.59 0.86 -29.30
N THR A 43 -6.72 1.48 -28.14
CA THR A 43 -5.88 2.62 -27.74
C THR A 43 -5.10 2.25 -26.50
N TYR A 44 -3.77 2.41 -26.57
CA TYR A 44 -2.90 2.26 -25.41
C TYR A 44 -2.04 3.50 -25.19
N PRO A 45 -1.79 3.88 -23.93
CA PRO A 45 -0.82 4.90 -23.59
C PRO A 45 0.61 4.35 -23.72
N ILE A 46 1.54 5.20 -24.15
CA ILE A 46 2.97 4.96 -24.11
C ILE A 46 3.54 5.60 -22.83
N TYR A 47 4.71 5.14 -22.39
CA TYR A 47 5.48 5.75 -21.31
C TYR A 47 5.59 7.28 -21.38
N ASP A 48 5.71 7.86 -22.58
CA ASP A 48 5.82 9.32 -22.80
C ASP A 48 4.49 10.08 -22.55
N GLY A 49 3.41 9.39 -22.16
CA GLY A 49 2.09 9.97 -21.93
C GLY A 49 1.28 10.22 -23.21
N SER A 50 1.86 9.97 -24.38
CA SER A 50 1.15 9.94 -25.66
C SER A 50 0.33 8.64 -25.78
N THR A 51 -0.74 8.67 -26.59
CA THR A 51 -1.58 7.50 -26.84
C THR A 51 -1.47 7.05 -28.29
N ILE A 52 -1.30 5.75 -28.52
CA ILE A 52 -1.34 5.14 -29.85
C ILE A 52 -2.69 4.48 -30.03
N THR A 53 -3.34 4.76 -31.16
CA THR A 53 -4.59 4.09 -31.56
C THR A 53 -4.33 3.17 -32.73
N LEU A 54 -4.58 1.89 -32.51
CA LEU A 54 -4.54 0.81 -33.48
C LEU A 54 -5.89 0.75 -34.21
N ILE A 55 -5.83 0.87 -35.54
CA ILE A 55 -6.98 0.83 -36.44
C ILE A 55 -6.78 -0.39 -37.36
N PRO A 56 -7.81 -1.25 -37.55
CA PRO A 56 -7.67 -2.41 -38.41
C PRO A 56 -7.37 -1.99 -39.85
N GLY A 57 -6.49 -2.72 -40.54
CA GLY A 57 -6.05 -2.44 -41.90
C GLY A 57 -4.98 -1.37 -42.04
N LYS A 58 -4.61 -0.67 -40.96
CA LYS A 58 -3.48 0.27 -40.92
C LYS A 58 -2.24 -0.43 -40.35
N ASP A 59 -1.07 -0.15 -40.91
CA ASP A 59 0.22 -0.64 -40.40
C ASP A 59 0.32 -2.18 -40.24
N GLY A 60 -0.47 -2.92 -41.02
CA GLY A 60 -0.51 -4.41 -40.98
C GLY A 60 -1.34 -5.00 -39.84
N ILE A 61 -2.11 -4.18 -39.11
CA ILE A 61 -2.94 -4.61 -37.99
C ILE A 61 -4.21 -5.31 -38.49
N THR A 62 -4.42 -6.56 -38.08
CA THR A 62 -5.63 -7.32 -38.42
C THR A 62 -6.74 -7.11 -37.39
N GLU A 63 -7.99 -7.38 -37.76
CA GLU A 63 -9.13 -7.33 -36.82
C GLU A 63 -8.97 -8.35 -35.68
N GLU A 64 -8.46 -9.54 -35.99
CA GLU A 64 -8.17 -10.59 -35.02
C GLU A 64 -7.20 -10.11 -33.92
N PHE A 65 -6.24 -9.26 -34.31
CA PHE A 65 -5.26 -8.69 -33.39
C PHE A 65 -5.93 -7.74 -32.38
N ILE A 66 -6.88 -6.92 -32.83
CA ILE A 66 -7.63 -6.00 -31.95
C ILE A 66 -8.52 -6.80 -30.99
N VAL A 67 -9.16 -7.87 -31.48
CA VAL A 67 -9.97 -8.78 -30.66
C VAL A 67 -9.11 -9.46 -29.58
N LEU A 68 -7.94 -9.97 -29.97
CA LEU A 68 -6.99 -10.57 -29.05
C LEU A 68 -6.57 -9.61 -27.95
N LEU A 69 -6.29 -8.35 -28.31
CA LEU A 69 -5.82 -7.34 -27.37
C LEU A 69 -6.89 -6.95 -26.35
N HIS A 70 -8.15 -6.79 -26.78
CA HIS A 70 -9.29 -6.63 -25.86
C HIS A 70 -9.55 -7.89 -25.01
N HIS A 71 -9.25 -9.09 -25.53
CA HIS A 71 -9.38 -10.33 -24.77
C HIS A 71 -8.32 -10.43 -23.64
N LEU A 72 -7.09 -9.99 -23.90
CA LEU A 72 -6.03 -9.91 -22.90
C LEU A 72 -6.40 -8.90 -21.80
N ASP A 73 -6.88 -7.71 -22.18
CA ASP A 73 -7.36 -6.70 -21.24
C ASP A 73 -8.54 -7.22 -20.40
N ASP A 74 -9.51 -7.89 -21.03
CA ASP A 74 -10.66 -8.49 -20.33
C ASP A 74 -10.22 -9.60 -19.36
N ALA A 75 -9.12 -10.32 -19.67
CA ALA A 75 -8.55 -11.33 -18.79
C ALA A 75 -7.86 -10.71 -17.58
N GLU A 76 -7.15 -9.60 -17.75
CA GLU A 76 -6.59 -8.80 -16.65
C GLU A 76 -7.71 -8.28 -15.74
N VAL A 77 -8.76 -7.69 -16.31
CA VAL A 77 -9.95 -7.24 -15.55
C VAL A 77 -10.59 -8.39 -14.76
N ARG A 78 -10.70 -9.58 -15.36
CA ARG A 78 -11.25 -10.76 -14.67
C ARG A 78 -10.38 -11.17 -13.48
N ASN A 79 -9.06 -11.18 -13.65
CA ASN A 79 -8.12 -11.52 -12.58
C ASN A 79 -8.19 -10.50 -11.44
N ASN A 80 -8.24 -9.20 -11.78
CA ASN A 80 -8.35 -8.12 -10.82
C ASN A 80 -9.67 -8.21 -10.02
N LEU A 81 -10.80 -8.48 -10.69
CA LEU A 81 -12.09 -8.67 -10.02
C LEU A 81 -12.10 -9.91 -9.11
N LYS A 82 -11.47 -11.01 -9.54
CA LYS A 82 -11.35 -12.24 -8.76
C LYS A 82 -10.49 -12.04 -7.50
N ASN A 83 -9.38 -11.32 -7.63
CA ASN A 83 -8.46 -11.06 -6.52
C ASN A 83 -8.96 -9.94 -5.61
N GLY A 84 -9.74 -8.99 -6.15
CA GLY A 84 -10.35 -7.90 -5.39
C GLY A 84 -11.44 -8.37 -4.43
N ARG A 85 -12.06 -9.53 -4.69
CA ARG A 85 -13.01 -10.18 -3.78
C ARG A 85 -12.83 -11.71 -3.79
N PRO A 86 -11.99 -12.27 -2.92
CA PRO A 86 -11.93 -13.71 -2.72
C PRO A 86 -13.30 -14.26 -2.32
N GLU A 87 -13.58 -15.49 -2.71
CA GLU A 87 -14.79 -16.17 -2.25
C GLU A 87 -14.69 -16.42 -0.74
N LEU A 88 -15.66 -15.93 0.02
CA LEU A 88 -15.74 -16.22 1.45
C LEU A 88 -15.93 -17.72 1.66
N THR A 89 -15.18 -18.26 2.61
CA THR A 89 -15.35 -19.62 3.11
C THR A 89 -16.74 -19.80 3.74
N ALA A 90 -17.15 -21.05 3.96
CA ALA A 90 -18.46 -21.34 4.55
C ALA A 90 -18.62 -20.74 5.96
N GLU A 91 -17.53 -20.71 6.74
CA GLU A 91 -17.47 -20.19 8.10
C GLU A 91 -17.58 -18.65 8.11
N GLU A 92 -16.85 -17.96 7.23
CA GLU A 92 -16.92 -16.50 7.10
C GLU A 92 -18.32 -16.03 6.63
N LYS A 93 -18.98 -16.81 5.76
CA LYS A 93 -20.37 -16.55 5.36
C LYS A 93 -21.34 -16.67 6.53
N GLN A 94 -21.12 -17.62 7.44
CA GLN A 94 -21.91 -17.78 8.66
C GLN A 94 -21.67 -16.61 9.61
N ALA A 95 -20.41 -16.21 9.83
CA ALA A 95 -20.06 -15.05 10.65
C ALA A 95 -20.67 -13.74 10.12
N VAL A 96 -20.64 -13.52 8.80
CA VAL A 96 -21.31 -12.37 8.16
C VAL A 96 -22.81 -12.38 8.43
N LYS A 97 -23.45 -13.55 8.29
CA LYS A 97 -24.89 -13.70 8.52
C LYS A 97 -25.28 -13.49 9.99
N GLU A 98 -24.46 -13.98 10.92
CA GLU A 98 -24.62 -13.74 12.36
C GLU A 98 -24.45 -12.27 12.71
N TRP A 99 -23.47 -11.60 12.09
CA TRP A 99 -23.26 -10.16 12.25
C TRP A 99 -24.43 -9.34 11.69
N GLU A 100 -24.95 -9.67 10.50
CA GLU A 100 -26.13 -9.02 9.91
C GLU A 100 -27.40 -9.24 10.74
N ASN A 101 -27.53 -10.39 11.40
CA ASN A 101 -28.64 -10.65 12.32
C ASN A 101 -28.51 -9.86 13.64
N ALA A 102 -27.29 -9.59 14.09
CA ALA A 102 -27.02 -8.76 15.26
C ALA A 102 -27.14 -7.24 14.97
N HIS A 103 -27.00 -6.81 13.71
CA HIS A 103 -27.06 -5.40 13.29
C HIS A 103 -28.16 -5.19 12.23
N PRO A 104 -29.45 -5.26 12.61
CA PRO A 104 -30.56 -5.12 11.67
C PRO A 104 -30.58 -3.71 11.05
N GLY A 105 -30.36 -3.65 9.73
CA GLY A 105 -30.33 -2.40 8.95
C GLY A 105 -28.94 -2.06 8.39
N GLU A 106 -27.89 -2.70 8.90
CA GLU A 106 -26.51 -2.52 8.44
C GLU A 106 -26.07 -3.70 7.58
N LYS A 107 -25.21 -3.43 6.59
CA LYS A 107 -24.61 -4.46 5.74
C LYS A 107 -23.20 -4.74 6.24
N ALA A 108 -22.84 -6.02 6.34
CA ALA A 108 -21.50 -6.40 6.75
C ALA A 108 -20.45 -5.73 5.84
N PRO A 109 -19.32 -5.28 6.41
CA PRO A 109 -18.25 -4.65 5.64
C PRO A 109 -17.76 -5.60 4.54
N LYS A 110 -17.61 -5.06 3.33
CA LYS A 110 -17.14 -5.84 2.18
C LYS A 110 -15.64 -6.07 2.31
N ASN A 111 -15.21 -7.33 2.19
CA ASN A 111 -13.80 -7.70 2.14
C ASN A 111 -13.20 -7.34 0.77
N TRP A 112 -12.78 -6.08 0.61
CA TRP A 112 -12.06 -5.60 -0.57
C TRP A 112 -10.56 -5.78 -0.37
N ASN A 113 -9.91 -6.55 -1.25
CA ASN A 113 -8.45 -6.62 -1.33
C ASN A 113 -7.92 -5.60 -2.35
N LEU A 114 -8.36 -4.35 -2.26
CA LEU A 114 -7.81 -3.27 -3.10
C LEU A 114 -6.52 -2.74 -2.45
N SER A 115 -5.57 -2.27 -3.27
CA SER A 115 -4.39 -1.59 -2.75
C SER A 115 -4.77 -0.26 -2.11
N ILE A 116 -4.04 0.15 -1.08
CA ILE A 116 -4.24 1.44 -0.41
C ILE A 116 -4.17 2.62 -1.40
N ASP A 117 -3.27 2.54 -2.39
CA ASP A 117 -3.14 3.53 -3.46
C ASP A 117 -4.38 3.64 -4.36
N TYR A 118 -5.16 2.57 -4.51
CA TYR A 118 -6.42 2.61 -5.25
C TYR A 118 -7.52 3.32 -4.45
N VAL A 119 -7.60 3.06 -3.14
CA VAL A 119 -8.58 3.70 -2.24
C VAL A 119 -8.30 5.19 -2.04
N MET A 120 -7.01 5.58 -2.06
CA MET A 120 -6.58 6.98 -1.96
C MET A 120 -6.63 7.73 -3.30
N SER A 121 -6.94 7.05 -4.39
CA SER A 121 -7.06 7.70 -5.69
C SER A 121 -8.40 8.44 -5.79
N ASP A 122 -8.35 9.65 -6.35
CA ASP A 122 -9.38 10.71 -6.34
C ASP A 122 -10.73 10.38 -7.03
N ASP A 123 -11.04 9.10 -7.29
CA ASP A 123 -12.36 8.68 -7.77
C ASP A 123 -13.35 8.63 -6.60
N GLU A 124 -14.55 9.20 -6.80
CA GLU A 124 -15.68 9.43 -5.86
C GLU A 124 -16.08 8.25 -4.94
N HIS A 125 -15.17 7.80 -4.08
CA HIS A 125 -15.39 6.78 -3.06
C HIS A 125 -15.45 7.45 -1.68
N ASP A 126 -16.34 8.44 -1.53
CA ASP A 126 -16.59 9.16 -0.27
C ASP A 126 -16.85 8.21 0.90
N SER A 127 -17.54 7.08 0.66
CA SER A 127 -17.86 6.12 1.72
C SER A 127 -16.65 5.36 2.27
N GLU A 128 -15.62 5.12 1.44
CA GLU A 128 -14.43 4.35 1.84
C GLU A 128 -13.33 5.27 2.37
N LYS A 129 -13.19 6.49 1.83
CA LYS A 129 -12.33 7.55 2.38
C LYS A 129 -12.75 7.95 3.80
N ALA A 130 -14.07 8.10 4.02
CA ALA A 130 -14.61 8.40 5.34
C ALA A 130 -14.32 7.28 6.37
N ALA A 131 -14.24 6.02 5.97
CA ALA A 131 -13.90 4.93 6.89
C ALA A 131 -12.41 4.97 7.31
N ILE A 132 -11.52 5.43 6.43
CA ILE A 132 -10.09 5.64 6.73
C ILE A 132 -9.87 6.92 7.56
N GLU A 133 -10.55 8.02 7.23
CA GLU A 133 -10.51 9.26 8.00
C GLU A 133 -11.13 9.12 9.40
N ASN A 134 -12.08 8.20 9.58
CA ASN A 134 -12.66 7.84 10.88
C ASN A 134 -11.91 6.71 11.59
N ILE A 135 -10.76 6.25 11.08
CA ILE A 135 -9.83 5.51 11.95
C ILE A 135 -9.49 6.49 13.07
N PRO A 136 -9.81 6.17 14.34
CA PRO A 136 -9.45 7.05 15.43
C PRO A 136 -7.95 7.27 15.32
N ASP A 137 -7.59 8.52 15.02
CA ASP A 137 -6.20 8.95 15.02
C ASP A 137 -5.71 8.55 16.40
N GLY A 138 -4.80 7.57 16.49
CA GLY A 138 -4.36 6.94 17.75
C GLY A 138 -3.66 7.91 18.72
N SER A 139 -3.85 9.21 18.49
CA SER A 139 -3.66 10.37 19.34
C SER A 139 -4.34 10.28 20.71
N GLU A 140 -5.33 9.40 20.91
CA GLU A 140 -5.75 8.99 22.25
C GLU A 140 -4.69 8.06 22.87
N VAL A 141 -3.54 8.64 23.21
CA VAL A 141 -2.53 7.99 24.03
C VAL A 141 -3.11 7.82 25.44
N SER A 142 -3.12 6.58 25.94
CA SER A 142 -3.50 6.29 27.33
C SER A 142 -2.79 7.26 28.29
N PRO A 143 -3.45 7.76 29.35
CA PRO A 143 -2.84 8.62 30.36
C PRO A 143 -1.51 8.07 30.93
N GLU A 144 -1.39 6.75 30.99
CA GLU A 144 -0.17 6.05 31.42
C GLU A 144 1.01 6.30 30.47
N VAL A 145 0.75 6.39 29.17
CA VAL A 145 1.76 6.67 28.13
C VAL A 145 2.21 8.13 28.20
N GLU A 146 1.29 9.06 28.48
CA GLU A 146 1.63 10.47 28.72
C GLU A 146 2.51 10.62 29.96
N MET A 147 2.16 9.94 31.06
CA MET A 147 2.99 9.90 32.26
C MET A 147 4.38 9.31 32.01
N LEU A 148 4.48 8.24 31.21
CA LEU A 148 5.77 7.67 30.81
C LEU A 148 6.62 8.68 30.04
N ARG A 149 6.02 9.44 29.11
CA ARG A 149 6.74 10.47 28.35
C ARG A 149 7.26 11.57 29.28
N ALA A 150 6.43 12.05 30.21
CA ALA A 150 6.84 13.02 31.22
C ALA A 150 7.97 12.48 32.12
N ALA A 151 7.89 11.21 32.55
CA ALA A 151 8.93 10.57 33.34
C ALA A 151 10.26 10.51 32.57
N VAL A 152 10.23 10.12 31.29
CA VAL A 152 11.43 10.07 30.43
C VAL A 152 12.03 11.46 30.25
N GLU A 153 11.23 12.53 30.12
CA GLU A 153 11.75 13.91 30.02
C GLU A 153 12.62 14.33 31.20
N THR A 154 12.27 13.89 32.41
CA THR A 154 13.05 14.19 33.64
C THR A 154 14.38 13.43 33.75
N MET A 155 14.59 12.40 32.93
CA MET A 155 15.82 11.60 32.95
C MET A 155 16.99 12.34 32.30
N SER A 156 18.22 11.95 32.65
CA SER A 156 19.41 12.53 32.02
C SER A 156 19.58 12.03 30.58
N GLU A 157 20.31 12.78 29.75
CA GLU A 157 20.51 12.45 28.32
C GLU A 157 21.10 11.04 28.13
N ARG A 158 22.04 10.64 28.99
CA ARG A 158 22.63 9.30 28.97
C ARG A 158 21.62 8.20 29.33
N GLN A 159 20.68 8.47 30.23
CA GLN A 159 19.60 7.54 30.57
C GLN A 159 18.58 7.44 29.43
N LYS A 160 18.22 8.57 28.80
CA LYS A 160 17.34 8.60 27.62
C LYS A 160 17.90 7.77 26.46
N GLN A 161 19.20 7.92 26.17
CA GLN A 161 19.89 7.12 25.14
C GLN A 161 19.84 5.62 25.43
N VAL A 162 20.06 5.21 26.69
CA VAL A 162 19.94 3.80 27.10
C VAL A 162 18.50 3.32 26.98
N TYR A 163 17.53 4.17 27.36
CA TYR A 163 16.12 3.86 27.28
C TYR A 163 15.68 3.60 25.83
N GLU A 164 16.03 4.49 24.91
CA GLU A 164 15.73 4.35 23.48
C GLU A 164 16.35 3.10 22.88
N LEU A 165 17.66 2.90 23.06
CA LEU A 165 18.36 1.77 22.46
C LEU A 165 17.88 0.43 23.01
N HIS A 166 17.62 0.33 24.32
CA HIS A 166 17.28 -0.94 24.93
C HIS A 166 15.79 -1.27 24.87
N TYR A 167 14.91 -0.31 25.21
CA TYR A 167 13.47 -0.56 25.33
C TYR A 167 12.69 -0.25 24.05
N LEU A 168 13.08 0.78 23.29
CA LEU A 168 12.38 1.11 22.02
C LEU A 168 12.95 0.32 20.84
N ARG A 169 14.27 0.20 20.75
CA ARG A 169 14.94 -0.48 19.62
C ARG A 169 15.30 -1.95 19.89
N GLY A 170 15.17 -2.43 21.13
CA GLY A 170 15.34 -3.84 21.49
C GLY A 170 16.78 -4.36 21.50
N PHE A 171 17.80 -3.49 21.49
CA PHE A 171 19.21 -3.92 21.52
C PHE A 171 19.59 -4.58 22.85
N ASN A 172 20.49 -5.55 22.82
CA ASN A 172 20.99 -6.19 24.04
C ASN A 172 21.94 -5.25 24.82
N VAL A 173 22.10 -5.47 26.13
CA VAL A 173 22.97 -4.67 27.02
C VAL A 173 24.41 -4.56 26.49
N LYS A 174 24.93 -5.63 25.88
CA LYS A 174 26.28 -5.65 25.27
C LYS A 174 26.36 -4.75 24.03
N GLU A 175 25.32 -4.76 23.21
CA GLU A 175 25.24 -3.96 21.98
C GLU A 175 25.00 -2.48 22.31
N THR A 176 24.10 -2.19 23.26
CA THR A 176 23.90 -0.84 23.78
C THR A 176 25.20 -0.27 24.38
N ALA A 177 25.94 -1.08 25.13
CA ALA A 177 27.24 -0.71 25.68
C ALA A 177 28.26 -0.37 24.58
N ALA A 178 28.33 -1.19 23.53
CA ALA A 178 29.19 -0.94 22.38
C ALA A 178 28.82 0.34 21.62
N ILE A 179 27.53 0.57 21.36
CA ILE A 179 27.03 1.77 20.64
C ILE A 179 27.31 3.05 21.42
N LEU A 180 27.07 3.06 22.73
CA LEU A 180 27.26 4.24 23.57
C LEU A 180 28.70 4.43 24.06
N GLY A 181 29.60 3.50 23.76
CA GLY A 181 30.98 3.50 24.25
C GLY A 181 31.08 3.37 25.78
N MET A 182 30.16 2.63 26.40
CA MET A 182 30.08 2.44 27.85
C MET A 182 30.40 1.00 28.25
N SER A 183 30.68 0.76 29.54
CA SER A 183 30.81 -0.60 30.06
C SER A 183 29.42 -1.25 30.26
N SER A 184 29.31 -2.58 30.11
CA SER A 184 28.05 -3.30 30.35
C SER A 184 27.50 -3.12 31.79
N PRO A 185 28.34 -3.07 32.85
CA PRO A 185 27.88 -2.71 34.20
C PRO A 185 27.26 -1.31 34.27
N THR A 186 27.83 -0.34 33.56
CA THR A 186 27.31 1.04 33.50
C THR A 186 25.91 1.08 32.88
N VAL A 187 25.70 0.39 31.75
CA VAL A 187 24.37 0.28 31.11
C VAL A 187 23.36 -0.36 32.06
N THR A 188 23.77 -1.41 32.78
CA THR A 188 22.91 -2.09 33.77
C THR A 188 22.53 -1.16 34.92
N ALA A 189 23.46 -0.33 35.40
CA ALA A 189 23.19 0.67 36.42
C ALA A 189 22.23 1.77 35.93
N HIS A 190 22.36 2.21 34.68
CA HIS A 190 21.40 3.15 34.07
C HIS A 190 20.01 2.54 33.95
N LYS A 191 19.89 1.27 33.51
CA LYS A 191 18.61 0.55 33.46
C LYS A 191 17.92 0.51 34.82
N LYS A 192 18.65 0.18 35.90
CA LYS A 192 18.08 0.17 37.26
C LYS A 192 17.52 1.54 37.65
N ARG A 193 18.29 2.61 37.40
CA ARG A 193 17.86 3.99 37.68
C ARG A 193 16.64 4.42 36.86
N ILE A 194 16.58 4.04 35.59
CA ILE A 194 15.42 4.32 34.71
C ILE A 194 14.16 3.67 35.30
N VAL A 195 14.24 2.39 35.70
CA VAL A 195 13.12 1.69 36.31
C VAL A 195 12.70 2.32 37.64
N GLU A 196 13.65 2.75 38.49
CA GLU A 196 13.34 3.46 39.74
C GLU A 196 12.63 4.80 39.50
N ILE A 197 13.05 5.56 38.50
CA ILE A 197 12.39 6.83 38.13
C ILE A 197 10.97 6.54 37.66
N ILE A 198 10.78 5.61 36.73
CA ILE A 198 9.45 5.25 36.21
C ILE A 198 8.56 4.78 37.37
N LYS A 199 9.04 3.90 38.24
CA LYS A 199 8.27 3.44 39.41
C LYS A 199 7.83 4.60 40.31
N LYS A 200 8.72 5.55 40.61
CA LYS A 200 8.36 6.73 41.43
C LYS A 200 7.27 7.59 40.79
N PHE A 201 7.30 7.75 39.46
CA PHE A 201 6.27 8.49 38.74
C PHE A 201 4.90 7.80 38.80
N PHE A 202 4.86 6.47 38.68
CA PHE A 202 3.62 5.70 38.78
C PHE A 202 3.13 5.53 40.22
N GLU A 203 4.02 5.34 41.19
CA GLU A 203 3.69 5.26 42.61
C GLU A 203 3.19 6.62 43.14
N GLY A 204 3.74 7.73 42.66
CA GLY A 204 3.29 9.08 43.01
C GLY A 204 1.88 9.42 42.51
N ALA A 205 1.43 8.81 41.41
CA ALA A 205 0.07 8.99 40.88
C ALA A 205 -0.98 8.12 41.57
N ASN A 206 -0.58 7.02 42.20
CA ASN A 206 -1.49 6.11 42.92
C ASN A 206 -1.93 6.63 44.31
N PHE A 207 -1.59 7.87 44.69
CA PHE A 207 -2.06 8.53 45.92
C PHE A 207 -3.12 9.62 45.69
N SER A 208 -3.63 9.77 44.46
CA SER A 208 -4.68 10.75 44.13
C SER A 208 -5.89 10.13 43.42
N GLY A 209 -6.22 8.87 43.75
CA GLY A 209 -7.49 8.22 43.40
C GLY A 209 -8.40 8.13 44.61
#